data_AF-A0A3C0HHM7-F1
#
_entry.id   AF-A0A3C0HHM7-F1
#
_cell.length_a   1.000
_cell.length_b   1.000
_cell.length_c   1.000
_cell.angle_alpha   90.00
_cell.angle_beta   90.00
_cell.angle_gamma   90.00
#
_symmetry.space_group_name_H-M   'P 1'
#
loop_
_entity.id
_entity.type
_entity.pdbx_description
1 polymer ?
#
loop_
_entity_poly.entity_id
_entity_poly.type
_entity_poly.pdbx_seq_one_letter_code
_entity_poly.pdbx_strand_id
1 'polypeptide(L)'
;LGRYGPFAQIGTAEDEDKPKFASLRGGQSMHTITLEEAIKLFDLPRTLGVSNGETVTVAVGRFGPFAKRASTYASLGKEDDPYTISFERAVELIDAKELAIANRIIKKWDEAGVEVLNGKFGPYITNGSKNGKIPKDREPASLTLEECQAILEAAPEAKGRFGKKAAAKKAAVKKAATKA
;
A
#
# COMPACT_ATOMS: atom_id res chain seq x y z
N LEU A 1 17.66 10.78 7.84
CA LEU A 1 16.32 11.01 7.25
C LEU A 1 16.19 10.19 5.98
N GLY A 2 15.14 9.39 5.82
CA GLY A 2 14.93 8.51 4.67
C GLY A 2 13.84 9.00 3.73
N ARG A 3 13.59 8.23 2.65
CA ARG A 3 12.54 8.51 1.67
C ARG A 3 11.13 8.63 2.28
N TYR A 4 10.91 7.95 3.40
CA TYR A 4 9.59 7.83 4.05
C TYR A 4 9.52 8.53 5.41
N GLY A 5 10.51 9.37 5.73
CA GLY A 5 10.58 10.09 7.00
C GLY A 5 11.76 9.68 7.88
N PRO A 6 11.76 10.14 9.15
CA PRO A 6 12.80 9.80 10.10
C PRO A 6 12.72 8.32 10.52
N PHE A 7 13.87 7.67 10.67
CA PHE A 7 13.97 6.27 11.06
C PHE A 7 15.17 6.05 11.98
N ALA A 8 15.08 5.03 12.83
CA ALA A 8 16.19 4.45 13.56
C ALA A 8 16.77 3.28 12.76
N GLN A 9 18.09 3.09 12.84
CA GLN A 9 18.81 2.03 12.16
C GLN A 9 19.70 1.29 13.16
N ILE A 10 19.66 -0.04 13.12
CA ILE A 10 20.61 -0.91 13.81
C ILE A 10 21.50 -1.57 12.76
N GLY A 11 22.82 -1.49 12.95
CA GLY A 11 23.83 -1.98 12.02
C GLY A 11 24.17 -1.00 10.89
N THR A 12 25.19 -1.33 10.12
CA THR A 12 25.68 -0.59 8.96
C THR A 12 25.56 -1.43 7.68
N ALA A 13 25.85 -0.85 6.53
CA ALA A 13 25.83 -1.57 5.27
C ALA A 13 27.06 -2.48 5.07
N GLU A 14 28.06 -2.36 5.94
CA GLU A 14 29.34 -3.08 5.89
C GLU A 14 29.34 -4.32 6.80
N ASP A 15 28.31 -4.47 7.65
CA ASP A 15 28.15 -5.62 8.53
C ASP A 15 27.67 -6.87 7.76
N GLU A 16 27.96 -8.06 8.30
CA GLU A 16 27.46 -9.35 7.78
C GLU A 16 25.92 -9.42 7.83
N ASP A 17 25.31 -8.80 8.84
CA ASP A 17 23.87 -8.73 9.02
C ASP A 17 23.23 -7.55 8.30
N LYS A 18 22.07 -7.78 7.67
CA LYS A 18 21.33 -6.70 7.02
C LYS A 18 20.90 -5.64 8.05
N PRO A 19 21.10 -4.34 7.75
CA PRO A 19 20.68 -3.28 8.65
C PRO A 19 19.17 -3.35 8.88
N LYS A 20 18.77 -3.24 10.14
CA LYS A 20 17.37 -3.17 10.52
C LYS A 20 16.94 -1.72 10.56
N PHE A 21 15.74 -1.46 10.06
CA PHE A 21 15.17 -0.11 10.02
C PHE A 21 13.84 -0.10 10.76
N ALA A 22 13.65 0.92 11.59
CA ALA A 22 12.37 1.17 12.22
C ALA A 22 11.99 2.65 12.06
N SER A 23 10.79 2.92 11.55
CA SER A 23 10.34 4.30 11.35
C SER A 23 9.98 4.94 12.69
N LEU A 24 10.32 6.21 12.88
CA LEU A 24 9.90 6.95 14.07
C LEU A 24 8.38 7.14 14.05
N ARG A 25 7.76 7.19 15.23
CA ARG A 25 6.32 7.42 15.35
C ARG A 25 5.95 8.89 15.07
N GLY A 26 4.68 9.11 14.74
CA GLY A 26 4.12 10.46 14.67
C GLY A 26 4.27 11.16 16.02
N GLY A 27 4.99 12.28 16.05
CA GLY A 27 5.30 13.05 17.26
C GLY A 27 6.71 12.82 17.81
N GLN A 28 7.43 11.79 17.38
CA GLN A 28 8.84 11.61 17.72
C GLN A 28 9.74 12.44 16.79
N SER A 29 10.77 13.07 17.35
CA SER A 29 11.78 13.84 16.61
C SER A 29 13.12 13.15 16.65
N MET A 30 13.88 13.23 15.55
CA MET A 30 15.27 12.74 15.48
C MET A 30 16.18 13.43 16.50
N HIS A 31 15.82 14.63 16.96
CA HIS A 31 16.63 15.41 17.88
C HIS A 31 16.32 15.11 19.35
N THR A 32 15.13 14.60 19.66
CA THR A 32 14.66 14.45 21.06
C THR A 32 14.42 13.01 21.46
N ILE A 33 14.42 12.07 20.52
CA ILE A 33 14.21 10.65 20.80
C ILE A 33 15.34 10.09 21.66
N THR A 34 14.99 9.34 22.69
CA THR A 34 15.95 8.64 23.55
C THR A 34 16.34 7.29 22.96
N LEU A 35 17.47 6.75 23.40
CA LEU A 35 17.92 5.41 22.97
C LEU A 35 16.89 4.33 23.32
N GLU A 36 16.30 4.41 24.50
CA GLU A 36 15.28 3.44 24.96
C GLU A 36 14.03 3.47 24.07
N GLU A 37 13.57 4.66 23.68
CA GLU A 37 12.47 4.81 22.73
C GLU A 37 12.84 4.31 21.34
N ALA A 38 14.07 4.54 20.88
CA ALA A 38 14.54 4.05 19.60
C ALA A 38 14.63 2.53 19.56
N ILE A 39 15.08 1.88 20.63
CA ILE A 39 15.13 0.41 20.75
C ILE A 39 13.72 -0.18 20.67
N LYS A 40 12.76 0.41 21.37
CA LYS A 40 11.34 -0.02 21.32
C LYS A 40 10.79 -0.01 19.89
N LEU A 41 11.29 0.84 18.99
CA LEU A 41 10.82 0.84 17.60
C LEU A 41 11.05 -0.51 16.89
N PHE A 42 12.05 -1.27 17.31
CA PHE A 42 12.43 -2.56 16.74
C PHE A 42 11.68 -3.76 17.32
N ASP A 43 10.79 -3.57 18.31
CA ASP A 43 9.92 -4.65 18.80
C ASP A 43 8.87 -5.08 17.75
N LEU A 44 8.69 -4.27 16.70
CA LEU A 44 7.89 -4.62 15.53
C LEU A 44 8.81 -5.17 14.41
N PRO A 45 8.38 -6.19 13.65
CA PRO A 45 7.04 -6.78 13.60
C PRO A 45 6.74 -7.74 14.77
N ARG A 46 5.53 -7.61 15.34
CA ARG A 46 5.03 -8.48 16.41
C ARG A 46 4.08 -9.53 15.85
N THR A 47 4.25 -10.79 16.26
CA THR A 47 3.30 -11.86 15.97
C THR A 47 2.27 -11.96 17.09
N LEU A 48 0.99 -11.87 16.75
CA LEU A 48 -0.10 -11.94 17.73
C LEU A 48 -0.67 -13.35 17.89
N GLY A 49 -0.71 -14.12 16.79
CA GLY A 49 -1.29 -15.46 16.79
C GLY A 49 -1.56 -15.97 15.37
N VAL A 50 -2.41 -17.00 15.28
CA VAL A 50 -2.84 -17.59 14.00
C VAL A 50 -4.36 -17.48 13.91
N SER A 51 -4.86 -17.00 12.78
CA SER A 51 -6.28 -16.87 12.46
C SER A 51 -6.51 -17.47 11.09
N ASN A 52 -7.54 -18.31 10.92
CA ASN A 52 -7.88 -18.95 9.63
C ASN A 52 -6.70 -19.72 9.01
N GLY A 53 -5.84 -20.32 9.84
CA GLY A 53 -4.64 -21.04 9.39
C GLY A 53 -3.46 -20.16 8.98
N GLU A 54 -3.59 -18.83 9.09
CA GLU A 54 -2.57 -17.87 8.70
C GLU A 54 -2.08 -17.03 9.89
N THR A 55 -0.79 -16.71 9.90
CA THR A 55 -0.19 -15.92 10.98
C THR A 55 -0.63 -14.46 10.90
N VAL A 56 -1.11 -13.93 12.02
CA VAL A 56 -1.46 -12.53 12.20
C VAL A 56 -0.26 -11.79 12.80
N THR A 57 0.22 -10.80 12.06
CA THR A 57 1.38 -9.98 12.43
C THR A 57 1.02 -8.50 12.39
N VAL A 58 1.62 -7.71 13.28
CA VAL A 58 1.48 -6.25 13.31
C VAL A 58 2.84 -5.62 13.07
N ALA A 59 2.88 -4.63 12.19
CA ALA A 59 4.10 -3.93 11.82
C ALA A 59 3.82 -2.48 11.44
N VAL A 60 4.87 -1.68 11.32
CA VAL A 60 4.80 -0.29 10.82
C VAL A 60 5.45 -0.24 9.44
N GLY A 61 4.69 0.20 8.44
CA GLY A 61 5.15 0.33 7.06
C GLY A 61 5.10 1.78 6.56
N ARG A 62 5.33 1.95 5.25
CA ARG A 62 5.33 3.27 4.58
C ARG A 62 4.04 4.09 4.73
N PHE A 63 2.92 3.43 5.00
CA PHE A 63 1.59 4.06 5.14
C PHE A 63 1.13 4.12 6.60
N GLY A 64 2.02 3.80 7.55
CA GLY A 64 1.70 3.71 8.97
C GLY A 64 1.57 2.26 9.46
N PRO A 65 1.06 2.08 10.69
CA PRO A 65 0.86 0.78 11.30
C PRO A 65 -0.22 -0.05 10.60
N PHE A 66 0.02 -1.35 10.47
CA PHE A 66 -0.91 -2.29 9.85
C PHE A 66 -0.86 -3.67 10.53
N ALA A 67 -2.00 -4.35 10.50
CA ALA A 67 -2.13 -5.78 10.76
C ALA A 67 -2.10 -6.53 9.43
N LYS A 68 -1.43 -7.67 9.41
CA LYS A 68 -1.25 -8.51 8.24
C LYS A 68 -1.61 -9.95 8.55
N ARG A 69 -2.41 -10.55 7.67
CA ARG A 69 -2.72 -11.98 7.59
C ARG A 69 -2.54 -12.42 6.14
N ALA A 70 -1.60 -13.33 5.90
CA ALA A 70 -1.00 -13.67 4.60
C ALA A 70 -0.81 -12.49 3.63
N SER A 71 -1.75 -12.29 2.71
CA SER A 71 -1.70 -11.24 1.66
C SER A 71 -2.58 -10.03 1.96
N THR A 72 -3.40 -10.10 3.01
CA THR A 72 -4.29 -9.02 3.42
C THR A 72 -3.55 -8.07 4.36
N TYR A 73 -3.62 -6.77 4.06
CA TYR A 73 -3.09 -5.68 4.88
C TYR A 73 -4.25 -4.79 5.35
N ALA A 74 -4.46 -4.74 6.66
CA ALA A 74 -5.42 -3.85 7.30
C ALA A 74 -4.69 -2.75 8.06
N SER A 75 -4.95 -1.49 7.70
CA SER A 75 -4.40 -0.34 8.43
C SER A 75 -5.01 -0.24 9.82
N LEU A 76 -4.19 0.04 10.83
CA LEU A 76 -4.67 0.31 12.19
C LEU A 76 -5.37 1.68 12.25
N GLY A 77 -6.39 1.79 13.10
CA GLY A 77 -7.03 3.06 13.40
C GLY A 77 -6.10 4.00 14.17
N LYS A 78 -6.50 5.27 14.31
CA LYS A 78 -5.73 6.25 15.12
C LYS A 78 -5.68 5.90 16.60
N GLU A 79 -6.67 5.13 17.05
CA GLU A 79 -6.83 4.71 18.45
C GLU A 79 -6.10 3.39 18.73
N ASP A 80 -5.73 2.65 17.68
CA ASP A 80 -5.08 1.35 17.78
C ASP A 80 -3.55 1.54 17.79
N ASP A 81 -2.90 1.27 18.93
CA ASP A 81 -1.44 1.29 19.04
C ASP A 81 -0.84 -0.06 18.59
N PRO A 82 0.10 -0.08 17.62
CA PRO A 82 0.64 -1.33 17.07
C PRO A 82 1.41 -2.19 18.09
N TYR A 83 1.82 -1.63 19.23
CA TYR A 83 2.57 -2.36 20.26
C TYR A 83 1.64 -3.02 21.27
N THR A 84 0.47 -2.44 21.53
CA THR A 84 -0.48 -2.92 22.55
C THR A 84 -1.77 -3.50 21.98
N ILE A 85 -2.00 -3.41 20.67
CA ILE A 85 -3.19 -3.97 20.02
C ILE A 85 -3.38 -5.46 20.35
N SER A 86 -4.62 -5.85 20.60
CA SER A 86 -5.01 -7.23 20.87
C SER A 86 -5.12 -8.06 19.58
N PHE A 87 -5.01 -9.39 19.72
CA PHE A 87 -5.21 -10.32 18.61
C PHE A 87 -6.60 -10.19 17.99
N GLU A 88 -7.64 -10.14 18.84
CA GLU A 88 -9.05 -10.01 18.40
C GLU A 88 -9.24 -8.75 17.57
N ARG A 89 -8.74 -7.60 18.06
CA ARG A 89 -8.85 -6.33 17.35
C ARG A 89 -8.14 -6.34 16.00
N ALA A 90 -6.95 -6.96 15.94
CA ALA A 90 -6.23 -7.11 14.69
C ALA A 90 -7.01 -7.98 13.69
N VAL A 91 -7.60 -9.08 14.14
CA VAL A 91 -8.43 -9.97 13.32
C VAL A 91 -9.68 -9.24 12.82
N GLU A 92 -10.38 -8.50 13.66
CA GLU A 92 -11.56 -7.70 13.27
C GLU A 92 -11.23 -6.70 12.15
N LEU A 93 -10.10 -5.99 12.26
CA LEU A 93 -9.66 -5.04 11.24
C LEU A 93 -9.36 -5.74 9.90
N ILE A 94 -8.77 -6.94 9.97
CA ILE A 94 -8.47 -7.75 8.79
C ILE A 94 -9.77 -8.27 8.16
N ASP A 95 -10.69 -8.82 8.95
CA ASP A 95 -11.95 -9.35 8.46
C ASP A 95 -12.81 -8.24 7.83
N ALA A 96 -12.89 -7.07 8.47
CA ALA A 96 -13.56 -5.90 7.92
C ALA A 96 -12.93 -5.48 6.57
N LYS A 97 -11.60 -5.59 6.45
CA LYS A 97 -10.90 -5.28 5.20
C LYS A 97 -11.20 -6.30 4.11
N GLU A 98 -11.24 -7.58 4.43
CA GLU A 98 -11.59 -8.66 3.49
C GLU A 98 -13.03 -8.55 3.03
N LEU A 99 -13.96 -8.27 3.94
CA LEU A 99 -15.35 -7.99 3.60
C LEU A 99 -15.47 -6.76 2.70
N ALA A 100 -14.71 -5.69 2.97
CA ALA A 100 -14.70 -4.52 2.10
C ALA A 100 -14.13 -4.82 0.70
N ILE A 101 -13.15 -5.73 0.59
CA ILE A 101 -12.62 -6.18 -0.71
C ILE A 101 -13.66 -7.05 -1.42
N ALA A 102 -14.30 -7.99 -0.71
CA ALA A 102 -15.34 -8.85 -1.27
C ALA A 102 -16.53 -8.03 -1.77
N ASN A 103 -17.03 -7.07 -0.97
CA ASN A 103 -18.11 -6.17 -1.37
C ASN A 103 -17.73 -5.25 -2.54
N ARG A 104 -16.43 -5.04 -2.76
CA ARG A 104 -15.93 -4.29 -3.91
C ARG A 104 -15.95 -5.14 -5.19
N ILE A 105 -15.82 -6.46 -5.10
CA ILE A 105 -15.80 -7.36 -6.26
C ILE A 105 -17.25 -7.73 -6.57
N ILE A 106 -17.74 -7.26 -7.71
CA ILE A 106 -19.10 -7.59 -8.18
C ILE A 106 -19.07 -8.94 -8.92
N LYS A 107 -18.06 -9.15 -9.77
CA LYS A 107 -17.90 -10.37 -10.56
C LYS A 107 -16.44 -10.53 -10.96
N LYS A 108 -15.92 -11.76 -10.95
CA LYS A 108 -14.54 -12.05 -11.34
C LYS A 108 -14.51 -13.29 -12.21
N TRP A 109 -13.74 -13.22 -13.29
CA TRP A 109 -13.44 -14.34 -14.18
C TRP A 109 -11.92 -14.54 -14.19
N ASP A 110 -11.41 -15.42 -13.32
CA ASP A 110 -9.98 -15.71 -13.22
C ASP A 110 -9.38 -16.24 -14.53
N GLU A 111 -10.11 -17.08 -15.28
CA GLU A 111 -9.62 -17.63 -16.56
C GLU A 111 -9.37 -16.57 -17.63
N ALA A 112 -10.17 -15.51 -17.66
CA ALA A 112 -10.00 -14.41 -18.61
C ALA A 112 -9.22 -13.22 -18.02
N GLY A 113 -8.88 -13.26 -16.72
CA GLY A 113 -8.26 -12.15 -16.01
C GLY A 113 -9.12 -10.88 -15.98
N VAL A 114 -10.46 -11.00 -16.04
CA VAL A 114 -11.40 -9.88 -16.08
C VAL A 114 -12.18 -9.77 -14.77
N GLU A 115 -12.27 -8.56 -14.23
CA GLU A 115 -12.93 -8.26 -12.96
C GLU A 115 -13.89 -7.09 -13.11
N VAL A 116 -15.09 -7.23 -12.54
CA VAL A 116 -16.06 -6.16 -12.33
C VAL A 116 -15.97 -5.71 -10.89
N LEU A 117 -15.59 -4.45 -10.70
CA LEU A 117 -15.31 -3.87 -9.39
C LEU A 117 -16.17 -2.65 -9.16
N ASN A 118 -16.62 -2.46 -7.92
CA ASN A 118 -17.25 -1.22 -7.49
C ASN A 118 -16.17 -0.20 -7.10
N GLY A 119 -16.07 0.90 -7.85
CA GLY A 119 -15.10 1.97 -7.61
C GLY A 119 -15.70 3.17 -6.90
N LYS A 120 -14.83 4.13 -6.52
CA LYS A 120 -15.26 5.44 -5.98
C LYS A 120 -16.21 6.21 -6.91
N PHE A 121 -16.12 5.97 -8.22
CA PHE A 121 -16.91 6.64 -9.25
C PHE A 121 -18.01 5.74 -9.84
N GLY A 122 -18.28 4.60 -9.21
CA GLY A 122 -19.23 3.59 -9.66
C GLY A 122 -18.56 2.31 -10.20
N PRO A 123 -19.37 1.33 -10.63
CA PRO A 123 -18.92 0.05 -11.17
C PRO A 123 -18.07 0.21 -12.44
N TYR A 124 -16.99 -0.56 -12.54
CA TYR A 124 -16.11 -0.59 -13.69
C TYR A 124 -15.55 -1.98 -13.94
N ILE A 125 -15.12 -2.24 -15.17
CA ILE A 125 -14.48 -3.49 -15.58
C ILE A 125 -12.98 -3.24 -15.65
N THR A 126 -12.16 -4.21 -15.24
CA THR A 126 -10.71 -4.16 -15.41
C THR A 126 -10.14 -5.51 -15.80
N ASN A 127 -9.08 -5.52 -16.59
CA ASN A 127 -8.25 -6.70 -16.85
C ASN A 127 -6.82 -6.54 -16.30
N GLY A 128 -6.67 -5.69 -15.27
CA GLY A 128 -5.37 -5.29 -14.71
C GLY A 128 -4.59 -4.26 -15.55
N SER A 129 -4.80 -4.21 -16.87
CA SER A 129 -4.08 -3.29 -17.78
C SER A 129 -4.95 -2.12 -18.27
N LYS A 130 -6.23 -2.40 -18.57
CA LYS A 130 -7.23 -1.46 -19.05
C LYS A 130 -8.42 -1.42 -18.10
N ASN A 131 -9.14 -0.30 -18.14
CA ASN A 131 -10.34 -0.08 -17.35
C ASN A 131 -11.49 0.32 -18.28
N GLY A 132 -12.53 -0.49 -18.31
CA GLY A 132 -13.77 -0.23 -19.04
C GLY A 132 -14.82 0.40 -18.13
N LYS A 133 -15.52 1.43 -18.61
CA LYS A 133 -16.63 2.04 -17.90
C LYS A 133 -17.92 1.29 -18.22
N ILE A 134 -18.64 0.86 -17.19
CA ILE A 134 -19.95 0.21 -17.38
C ILE A 134 -21.00 1.30 -17.69
N PRO A 135 -21.83 1.13 -18.74
CA PRO A 135 -22.96 2.01 -19.01
C PRO A 135 -23.90 2.08 -17.81
N LYS A 136 -24.46 3.27 -17.52
CA LYS A 136 -25.34 3.46 -16.35
C LYS A 136 -26.66 2.70 -16.45
N ASP A 137 -27.05 2.34 -17.67
CA ASP A 137 -28.30 1.65 -17.99
C ASP A 137 -28.20 0.12 -17.79
N ARG A 138 -27.01 -0.40 -17.45
CA ARG A 138 -26.75 -1.84 -17.34
C ARG A 138 -26.33 -2.20 -15.91
N GLU A 139 -26.89 -3.29 -15.39
CA GLU A 139 -26.49 -3.79 -14.09
C GLU A 139 -25.13 -4.51 -14.16
N PRO A 140 -24.15 -4.12 -13.32
CA PRO A 140 -22.80 -4.68 -13.37
C PRO A 140 -22.75 -6.18 -13.03
N ALA A 141 -23.71 -6.69 -12.26
CA ALA A 141 -23.83 -8.12 -11.94
C ALA A 141 -24.34 -8.96 -13.15
N SER A 142 -25.12 -8.34 -14.03
CA SER A 142 -25.76 -9.00 -15.18
C SER A 142 -24.84 -9.16 -16.39
N LEU A 143 -23.66 -8.51 -16.39
CA LEU A 143 -22.73 -8.57 -17.51
C LEU A 143 -22.12 -9.97 -17.70
N THR A 144 -22.00 -10.38 -18.95
CA THR A 144 -21.29 -11.60 -19.36
C THR A 144 -19.81 -11.31 -19.61
N LEU A 145 -19.02 -12.38 -19.75
CA LEU A 145 -17.59 -12.28 -20.02
C LEU A 145 -17.32 -11.60 -21.38
N GLU A 146 -18.10 -11.95 -22.40
CA GLU A 146 -17.98 -11.41 -23.75
C GLU A 146 -18.29 -9.91 -23.78
N GLU A 147 -19.35 -9.47 -23.09
CA GLU A 147 -19.69 -8.05 -22.95
C GLU A 147 -18.58 -7.29 -22.23
N CYS A 148 -18.01 -7.87 -21.17
CA CYS A 148 -16.91 -7.25 -20.44
C CYS A 148 -15.66 -7.08 -21.32
N GLN A 149 -15.34 -8.07 -22.15
CA GLN A 149 -14.23 -8.00 -23.10
C GLN A 149 -14.48 -6.95 -24.19
N ALA A 150 -15.67 -6.91 -24.78
CA ALA A 150 -16.03 -5.89 -25.77
C ALA A 150 -15.91 -4.46 -25.20
N ILE A 151 -16.35 -4.25 -23.95
CA ILE A 151 -16.20 -2.96 -23.25
C ILE A 151 -14.72 -2.64 -22.99
N LEU A 152 -13.88 -3.64 -22.68
CA LEU A 152 -12.44 -3.44 -22.48
C LEU A 152 -11.67 -3.18 -23.78
N GLU A 153 -12.10 -3.77 -24.90
CA GLU A 153 -11.52 -3.50 -26.23
C GLU A 153 -11.89 -2.10 -26.73
N ALA A 154 -13.14 -1.69 -26.52
CA ALA A 154 -13.61 -0.34 -26.82
C ALA A 154 -13.07 0.73 -25.85
N ALA A 155 -12.58 0.31 -24.67
CA ALA A 155 -12.05 1.22 -23.67
C ALA A 155 -10.69 1.80 -24.10
N PRO A 156 -10.48 3.11 -23.93
CA PRO A 156 -9.17 3.71 -24.16
C PRO A 156 -8.14 3.10 -23.20
N GLU A 157 -6.91 2.91 -23.69
CA GLU A 157 -5.81 2.44 -22.84
C GLU A 157 -5.69 3.32 -21.60
N ALA A 158 -5.45 2.70 -20.44
CA ALA A 158 -5.33 3.41 -19.19
C ALA A 158 -4.20 4.44 -19.32
N LYS A 159 -4.56 5.73 -19.48
CA LYS A 159 -3.59 6.83 -19.43
C LYS A 159 -2.96 6.78 -18.04
N GLY A 160 -1.74 6.26 -17.96
CA GLY A 160 -0.99 6.16 -16.72
C GLY A 160 -1.01 7.51 -16.01
N ARG A 161 -1.57 7.55 -14.80
CA ARG A 161 -1.62 8.73 -13.92
C ARG A 161 -0.24 9.20 -13.43
N PHE A 162 0.83 8.63 -13.96
CA PHE A 162 2.19 9.11 -13.84
C PHE A 162 2.72 9.49 -15.22
N GLY A 163 2.18 10.58 -15.76
CA GLY A 163 2.95 11.41 -16.68
C GLY A 163 4.22 11.84 -15.95
N LYS A 164 5.29 11.09 -16.16
CA LYS A 164 6.66 11.41 -15.80
C LYS A 164 6.94 12.80 -16.40
N LYS A 165 6.72 13.87 -15.63
CA LYS A 165 7.26 15.18 -15.98
C LYS A 165 8.76 15.05 -15.74
N ALA A 166 9.44 14.50 -16.75
CA ALA A 166 10.88 14.57 -16.86
C ALA A 166 11.20 16.06 -16.82
N ALA A 167 11.59 16.55 -15.65
CA ALA A 167 12.19 17.86 -15.52
C ALA A 167 13.42 17.82 -16.43
N ALA A 168 13.31 18.50 -17.57
CA ALA A 168 14.43 18.74 -18.45
C ALA A 168 15.56 19.29 -17.58
N LYS A 169 16.63 18.50 -17.42
CA LYS A 169 17.88 18.98 -16.83
C LYS A 169 18.33 20.15 -17.70
N LYS A 170 18.05 21.39 -17.25
CA LYS A 170 18.72 22.58 -17.76
C LYS A 170 20.21 22.37 -17.51
N ALA A 171 20.97 22.25 -18.60
CA ALA A 171 22.41 22.23 -18.58
C ALA A 171 22.92 23.47 -17.83
N ALA A 172 23.70 23.25 -16.77
CA ALA A 172 24.40 24.31 -16.07
C ALA A 172 25.48 24.86 -17.01
N VAL A 173 25.30 26.12 -17.43
CA VAL A 173 26.29 26.88 -18.19
C VAL A 173 27.50 27.11 -17.29
N LYS A 174 28.66 26.57 -17.69
CA LYS A 174 29.97 26.91 -17.12
C LYS A 174 30.20 28.41 -17.26
N LYS A 175 30.27 29.14 -16.14
CA LYS A 175 30.85 30.48 -16.12
C LYS A 175 32.33 30.35 -15.79
N ALA A 176 33.16 30.70 -16.77
CA ALA A 176 34.60 30.86 -16.63
C ALA A 176 34.89 31.98 -15.62
N ALA A 177 35.80 31.72 -14.68
CA ALA A 177 36.41 32.75 -13.85
C ALA A 177 37.75 33.15 -14.50
N THR A 178 37.80 34.39 -14.96
CA THR A 178 38.97 35.06 -15.51
C THR A 178 39.83 35.59 -14.36
N LYS A 179 41.15 35.44 -14.54
CA LYS A 179 42.26 35.98 -13.75
C LYS A 179 42.13 37.48 -13.46
N ALA A 180 42.49 37.89 -12.24
CA ALA A 180 43.28 39.08 -11.91
C ALA A 180 43.96 38.84 -10.56
#